data_AF-A0A554LWG5-F1
#
_entry.id   AF-A0A554LWG5-F1
#
_cell.length_a   1.000
_cell.length_b   1.000
_cell.length_c   1.000
_cell.angle_alpha   90.00
_cell.angle_beta   90.00
_cell.angle_gamma   90.00
#
_symmetry.space_group_name_H-M   'P 1'
#
loop_
_entity.id
_entity.type
_entity.pdbx_description
1 polymer ?
#
loop_
_entity_poly.entity_id
_entity_poly.type
_entity_poly.pdbx_seq_one_letter_code
_entity_poly.pdbx_strand_id
1 'polypeptide(L)'
;MIKRKGFTLIELPVVRKRGFTLIELLVVIGIIAVLAAVVLVAVNPAGRLRDARNATRRSDVSNVLNAIKLHETDNTTLPGCLSPTTAVAATALNTCTDLGTALANYLGSLPNDPLAGAAQYTVAHPANSTMVTVNAPGAEGVTISVTR
;
A
#
# COMPACT_ATOMS: atom_id res chain seq x y z
N MET A 1 -49.43 60.60 -51.65
CA MET A 1 -50.05 60.51 -50.31
C MET A 1 -49.84 59.09 -49.79
N ILE A 2 -48.85 58.86 -48.90
CA ILE A 2 -48.44 57.52 -48.43
C ILE A 2 -48.71 57.43 -46.93
N LYS A 3 -49.67 56.60 -46.52
CA LYS A 3 -49.99 56.30 -45.12
C LYS A 3 -49.01 55.23 -44.62
N ARG A 4 -48.01 55.61 -43.80
CA ARG A 4 -47.16 54.64 -43.09
C ARG A 4 -47.97 54.02 -41.96
N LYS A 5 -48.31 52.73 -42.05
CA LYS A 5 -48.91 51.97 -40.94
C LYS A 5 -47.85 51.79 -39.86
N GLY A 6 -48.18 52.19 -38.62
CA GLY A 6 -47.28 52.14 -37.47
C GLY A 6 -46.88 50.71 -37.11
N PHE A 7 -45.62 50.56 -36.72
CA PHE A 7 -45.00 49.33 -36.24
C PHE A 7 -45.54 49.00 -34.84
N THR A 8 -46.17 47.84 -34.66
CA THR A 8 -46.71 47.37 -33.37
C THR A 8 -45.62 46.61 -32.63
N LEU A 9 -45.21 47.08 -31.45
CA LEU A 9 -44.28 46.35 -30.58
C LEU A 9 -45.00 45.12 -30.00
N ILE A 10 -44.48 43.93 -30.29
CA ILE A 10 -44.88 42.69 -29.62
C ILE A 10 -43.97 42.54 -28.41
N GLU A 11 -44.52 42.76 -27.20
CA GLU A 11 -43.81 42.44 -25.96
C GLU A 11 -43.78 40.91 -25.79
N LEU A 12 -42.60 40.31 -25.93
CA LEU A 12 -42.40 38.89 -25.68
C LEU A 12 -42.44 38.63 -24.16
N PRO A 13 -43.20 37.64 -23.68
CA PRO A 13 -43.27 37.35 -22.26
C PRO A 13 -41.91 36.89 -21.73
N VAL A 14 -41.38 37.60 -20.73
CA VAL A 14 -40.18 37.18 -19.99
C VAL A 14 -40.52 35.92 -19.20
N VAL A 15 -40.01 34.77 -19.64
CA VAL A 15 -40.11 33.51 -18.90
C VAL A 15 -39.19 33.61 -17.68
N ARG A 16 -39.76 33.81 -16.49
CA ARG A 16 -39.02 33.78 -15.23
C ARG A 16 -38.50 32.35 -15.00
N LYS A 17 -37.18 32.15 -15.07
CA LYS A 17 -36.55 30.91 -14.64
C LYS A 17 -36.74 30.76 -13.13
N ARG A 18 -37.35 29.65 -12.70
CA ARG A 18 -37.41 29.30 -11.27
C ARG A 18 -35.98 28.97 -10.82
N GLY A 19 -35.48 29.70 -9.83
CA GLY A 19 -34.23 29.38 -9.15
C GLY A 19 -34.45 28.30 -8.10
N PHE A 20 -33.37 27.62 -7.72
CA PHE A 20 -33.39 26.71 -6.58
C PHE A 20 -33.68 27.46 -5.29
N THR A 21 -34.47 26.85 -4.43
CA THR A 21 -34.73 27.33 -3.07
C THR A 21 -33.57 26.94 -2.15
N LEU A 22 -33.31 27.75 -1.11
CA LEU A 22 -32.29 27.42 -0.11
C LEU A 22 -32.59 26.11 0.62
N ILE A 23 -33.87 25.79 0.81
CA ILE A 23 -34.29 24.55 1.47
C ILE A 23 -34.02 23.31 0.60
N GLU A 24 -34.18 23.41 -0.73
CA GLU A 24 -33.81 22.32 -1.63
C GLU A 24 -32.32 22.00 -1.54
N LEU A 25 -31.46 23.03 -1.55
CA LEU A 25 -30.02 22.82 -1.41
C LEU A 25 -29.64 22.29 -0.03
N LEU A 26 -30.28 22.78 1.04
CA LEU A 26 -30.01 22.35 2.41
C LEU A 26 -30.34 20.87 2.63
N VAL A 27 -31.48 20.40 2.13
CA VAL A 27 -31.86 18.98 2.27
C VAL A 27 -30.91 18.10 1.46
N VAL A 28 -30.48 18.53 0.26
CA VAL A 28 -29.58 17.75 -0.60
C VAL A 28 -28.22 17.55 0.06
N ILE A 29 -27.59 18.60 0.58
CA ILE A 29 -26.29 18.46 1.26
C ILE A 29 -26.42 17.62 2.54
N GLY A 30 -27.57 17.69 3.23
CA GLY A 30 -27.87 16.84 4.38
C GLY A 30 -27.91 15.35 4.03
N ILE A 31 -28.60 15.00 2.95
CA ILE A 31 -28.67 13.61 2.46
C ILE A 31 -27.28 13.13 2.01
N ILE A 32 -26.54 13.96 1.27
CA ILE A 32 -25.18 13.61 0.81
C ILE A 32 -24.24 13.35 2.01
N ALA A 33 -24.32 14.16 3.06
CA ALA A 33 -23.49 13.98 4.25
C ALA A 33 -23.77 12.64 4.97
N VAL A 34 -25.05 12.28 5.13
CA VAL A 34 -25.43 10.99 5.74
C VAL A 34 -24.98 9.81 4.90
N LEU A 35 -25.21 9.85 3.59
CA LEU A 35 -24.77 8.78 2.69
C LEU A 35 -23.24 8.63 2.68
N ALA A 36 -22.50 9.74 2.65
CA ALA A 36 -21.04 9.72 2.70
C ALA A 36 -20.52 9.08 4.00
N ALA A 37 -21.12 9.38 5.15
CA ALA A 37 -20.73 8.79 6.42
C ALA A 37 -20.93 7.27 6.45
N VAL A 38 -22.07 6.78 5.96
CA VAL A 38 -22.36 5.33 5.88
C VAL A 38 -21.35 4.62 4.98
N VAL A 39 -21.02 5.20 3.82
CA VAL A 39 -20.06 4.61 2.87
C VAL A 39 -18.66 4.48 3.48
N LEU A 40 -18.20 5.49 4.23
CA LEU A 40 -16.86 5.44 4.87
C LEU A 40 -16.74 4.31 5.89
N VAL A 41 -17.78 4.10 6.71
CA VAL A 41 -17.82 2.99 7.68
C VAL A 41 -17.87 1.65 6.97
N ALA A 42 -18.68 1.53 5.91
CA ALA A 42 -18.84 0.29 5.17
C ALA A 42 -17.57 -0.16 4.43
N VAL A 43 -16.81 0.79 3.86
CA VAL A 43 -15.60 0.48 3.05
C VAL A 43 -14.39 0.18 3.92
N ASN A 44 -14.31 0.74 5.13
CA ASN A 44 -13.14 0.65 6.02
C ASN A 44 -11.80 0.86 5.26
N PRO A 45 -11.56 2.06 4.72
CA PRO A 45 -10.39 2.34 3.88
C PRO A 45 -9.07 2.03 4.60
N ALA A 46 -9.01 2.26 5.92
CA ALA A 46 -7.86 1.92 6.73
C ALA A 46 -7.54 0.42 6.67
N GLY A 47 -8.53 -0.45 6.84
CA GLY A 47 -8.37 -1.91 6.71
C GLY A 47 -7.85 -2.31 5.33
N ARG A 48 -8.39 -1.73 4.26
CA ARG A 48 -7.96 -2.02 2.88
C ARG A 48 -6.50 -1.67 2.62
N LEU A 49 -6.02 -0.56 3.16
CA LEU A 49 -4.61 -0.19 3.06
C LEU A 49 -3.71 -1.16 3.83
N ARG A 50 -4.15 -1.65 5.00
CA ARG A 50 -3.42 -2.67 5.78
C ARG A 50 -3.29 -3.97 4.99
N ASP A 51 -4.37 -4.43 4.37
CA ASP A 51 -4.38 -5.64 3.55
C ASP A 51 -3.45 -5.52 2.35
N ALA A 52 -3.46 -4.37 1.66
CA ALA A 52 -2.57 -4.09 0.54
C ALA A 52 -1.09 -4.14 0.97
N ARG A 53 -0.73 -3.50 2.09
CA ARG A 53 0.63 -3.56 2.64
C ARG A 53 1.04 -4.98 3.04
N ASN A 54 0.14 -5.74 3.67
CA ASN A 54 0.38 -7.14 4.01
C ASN A 54 0.56 -8.01 2.76
N ALA A 55 -0.15 -7.74 1.66
CA ALA A 55 0.05 -8.44 0.39
C ALA A 55 1.46 -8.19 -0.17
N THR A 56 1.93 -6.93 -0.16
CA THR A 56 3.32 -6.60 -0.51
C THR A 56 4.32 -7.36 0.36
N ARG A 57 4.14 -7.37 1.69
CA ARG A 57 5.00 -8.12 2.62
C ARG A 57 5.07 -9.61 2.31
N ARG A 58 3.95 -10.25 1.95
CA ARG A 58 3.93 -11.67 1.58
C ARG A 58 4.73 -11.94 0.32
N SER A 59 4.64 -11.05 -0.66
CA SER A 59 5.44 -11.11 -1.89
C SER A 59 6.93 -10.96 -1.56
N ASP A 60 7.28 -9.94 -0.77
CA ASP A 60 8.67 -9.63 -0.43
C ASP A 60 9.36 -10.78 0.33
N VAL A 61 8.70 -11.33 1.35
CA VAL A 61 9.22 -12.49 2.11
C VAL A 61 9.43 -13.71 1.21
N SER A 62 8.53 -13.93 0.25
CA SER A 62 8.65 -15.04 -0.72
C SER A 62 9.79 -14.80 -1.71
N ASN A 63 9.97 -13.57 -2.17
CA ASN A 63 11.04 -13.19 -3.09
C ASN A 63 12.42 -13.35 -2.43
N VAL A 64 12.57 -12.91 -1.19
CA VAL A 64 13.80 -13.10 -0.42
C VAL A 64 14.09 -14.60 -0.23
N LEU A 65 13.11 -15.40 0.16
CA LEU A 65 13.31 -16.84 0.31
C LEU A 65 13.69 -17.53 -1.01
N ASN A 66 13.10 -17.11 -2.12
CA ASN A 66 13.45 -17.65 -3.43
C ASN A 66 14.88 -17.25 -3.84
N ALA A 67 15.31 -16.02 -3.57
CA ALA A 67 16.68 -15.59 -3.81
C ALA A 67 17.69 -16.41 -2.97
N ILE A 68 17.36 -16.71 -1.71
CA ILE A 68 18.16 -17.58 -0.85
C ILE A 68 18.28 -19.00 -1.44
N LYS A 69 17.18 -19.58 -1.94
CA LYS A 69 17.18 -20.89 -2.60
C LYS A 69 18.04 -20.90 -3.87
N LEU A 70 18.01 -19.84 -4.66
CA LEU A 70 18.85 -19.71 -5.85
C LEU A 70 20.33 -19.59 -5.47
N HIS A 71 20.66 -18.75 -4.48
CA HIS A 71 22.02 -18.63 -3.97
C HIS A 71 22.59 -19.99 -3.52
N GLU A 72 21.81 -20.81 -2.83
CA GLU A 72 22.23 -22.15 -2.40
C GLU A 72 22.45 -23.12 -3.54
N THR A 73 21.62 -23.02 -4.57
CA THR A 73 21.74 -23.87 -5.76
C THR A 73 23.10 -23.64 -6.44
N ASP A 74 23.57 -22.39 -6.43
CA ASP A 74 24.83 -22.01 -7.07
C ASP A 74 26.06 -22.15 -6.15
N ASN A 75 25.93 -21.84 -4.86
CA ASN A 75 27.06 -21.78 -3.91
C ASN A 75 27.16 -22.99 -2.97
N THR A 76 26.28 -23.98 -3.13
CA THR A 76 26.21 -25.27 -2.40
C THR A 76 26.01 -25.18 -0.87
N THR A 77 26.17 -24.01 -0.26
CA THR A 77 26.05 -23.80 1.18
C THR A 77 25.44 -22.43 1.49
N LEU A 78 24.63 -22.36 2.55
CA LEU A 78 24.30 -21.10 3.20
C LEU A 78 25.38 -20.75 4.21
N PRO A 79 25.68 -19.45 4.38
CA PRO A 79 26.43 -19.00 5.54
C PRO A 79 25.70 -19.40 6.83
N GLY A 80 26.44 -19.90 7.82
CA GLY A 80 25.86 -20.42 9.07
C GLY A 80 25.02 -19.42 9.89
N CYS A 81 25.09 -18.12 9.57
CA CYS A 81 24.06 -17.15 9.94
C CYS A 81 23.98 -16.00 8.92
N LEU A 82 22.75 -15.55 8.67
CA LEU A 82 22.42 -14.44 7.77
C LEU A 82 21.82 -13.29 8.58
N SER A 83 22.24 -12.05 8.32
CA SER A 83 21.67 -10.85 8.97
C SER A 83 21.21 -9.83 7.92
N PRO A 84 19.99 -9.26 8.04
CA PRO A 84 19.58 -8.12 7.22
C PRO A 84 20.35 -6.88 7.66
N THR A 85 21.37 -6.55 6.92
CA THR A 85 22.16 -5.35 7.11
C THR A 85 21.48 -4.19 6.41
N THR A 86 20.66 -3.48 7.18
CA THR A 86 20.58 -2.01 7.12
C THR A 86 19.91 -1.41 8.38
N ALA A 87 19.78 -2.16 9.49
CA ALA A 87 19.41 -1.60 10.79
C ALA A 87 20.38 -2.11 11.88
N VAL A 88 20.88 -1.15 12.66
CA VAL A 88 21.83 -1.28 13.76
C VAL A 88 21.31 -2.25 14.82
N ALA A 89 21.63 -3.54 14.68
CA ALA A 89 21.61 -4.53 15.75
C ALA A 89 22.43 -5.79 15.38
N ALA A 90 23.54 -5.63 14.66
CA ALA A 90 24.58 -6.65 14.58
C ALA A 90 25.45 -6.65 15.86
N THR A 91 24.88 -6.38 17.02
CA THR A 91 25.62 -6.29 18.30
C THR A 91 25.71 -7.63 19.05
N ALA A 92 25.32 -8.75 18.45
CA ALA A 92 25.43 -10.05 19.13
C ALA A 92 26.14 -11.17 18.36
N LEU A 93 26.44 -11.06 17.06
CA LEU A 93 27.13 -12.12 16.32
C LEU A 93 28.04 -11.55 15.21
N ASN A 94 29.32 -11.34 15.54
CA ASN A 94 30.38 -10.84 14.65
C ASN A 94 30.76 -11.85 13.52
N THR A 95 29.88 -12.79 13.17
CA THR A 95 30.16 -13.92 12.26
C THR A 95 29.07 -14.12 11.19
N CYS A 96 28.04 -13.26 11.14
CA CYS A 96 26.96 -13.41 10.17
C CYS A 96 27.23 -12.60 8.91
N THR A 97 27.05 -13.23 7.76
CA THR A 97 27.16 -12.56 6.46
C THR A 97 25.98 -11.63 6.24
N ASP A 98 26.31 -10.48 5.67
CA ASP A 98 25.39 -9.47 5.17
C ASP A 98 24.50 -10.06 4.07
N LEU A 99 23.19 -10.07 4.31
CA LEU A 99 22.21 -10.64 3.38
C LEU A 99 22.17 -9.89 2.04
N GLY A 100 22.41 -8.59 2.03
CA GLY A 100 22.41 -7.77 0.82
C GLY A 100 23.59 -8.11 -0.09
N THR A 101 24.76 -8.39 0.48
CA THR A 101 25.95 -8.81 -0.28
C THR A 101 25.82 -10.26 -0.75
N ALA A 102 25.32 -11.17 0.09
CA ALA A 102 25.11 -12.57 -0.29
C ALA A 102 24.08 -12.73 -1.42
N LEU A 103 23.03 -11.90 -1.43
CA LEU A 103 21.95 -11.97 -2.42
C LEU A 103 22.09 -10.97 -3.57
N ALA A 104 23.17 -10.19 -3.66
CA ALA A 104 23.32 -9.12 -4.66
C ALA A 104 23.12 -9.60 -6.12
N ASN A 105 23.48 -10.86 -6.42
CA ASN A 105 23.33 -11.46 -7.75
C ASN A 105 21.96 -12.10 -7.99
N TYR A 106 21.17 -12.31 -6.92
CA TYR A 106 19.89 -13.04 -6.94
C TYR A 106 18.69 -12.14 -6.64
N LEU A 107 18.95 -10.93 -6.15
CA LEU A 107 17.95 -9.96 -5.74
C LEU A 107 18.51 -8.54 -6.00
N GLY A 108 17.81 -7.75 -6.83
CA GLY A 108 18.29 -6.42 -7.23
C GLY A 108 18.46 -5.44 -6.06
N SER A 109 17.65 -5.57 -5.02
CA SER A 109 17.81 -4.91 -3.73
C SER A 109 16.97 -5.60 -2.66
N LEU A 110 17.35 -5.46 -1.40
CA LEU A 110 16.49 -5.93 -0.31
C LEU A 110 15.18 -5.12 -0.30
N PRO A 111 14.01 -5.77 -0.25
CA PRO A 111 12.74 -5.08 -0.14
C PRO A 111 12.69 -4.31 1.17
N ASN A 112 12.07 -3.14 1.14
CA ASN A 112 11.77 -2.36 2.34
C ASN A 112 10.30 -2.56 2.70
N ASP A 113 9.99 -2.58 4.00
CA ASP A 113 8.59 -2.64 4.43
C ASP A 113 7.83 -1.42 3.88
N PRO A 114 6.59 -1.59 3.38
CA PRO A 114 5.82 -0.52 2.73
C PRO A 114 5.39 0.60 3.70
N LEU A 115 5.60 0.47 5.01
CA LEU A 115 5.45 1.57 5.96
C LEU A 115 6.73 2.41 6.01
N ALA A 116 6.59 3.74 5.89
CA ALA A 116 7.71 4.66 5.99
C ALA A 116 8.41 4.51 7.37
N GLY A 117 9.73 4.28 7.36
CA GLY A 117 10.53 4.10 8.57
C GLY A 117 10.39 2.73 9.27
N ALA A 118 9.75 1.75 8.63
CA ALA A 118 9.56 0.43 9.20
C ALA A 118 10.82 -0.47 9.12
N ALA A 119 10.88 -1.43 10.05
CA ALA A 119 11.99 -2.37 10.18
C ALA A 119 12.13 -3.27 8.93
N GLN A 120 13.37 -3.62 8.61
CA GLN A 120 13.68 -4.50 7.47
C GLN A 120 13.24 -5.95 7.71
N TYR A 121 12.96 -6.66 6.62
CA TYR A 121 12.73 -8.09 6.67
C TYR A 121 13.89 -8.81 7.36
N THR A 122 13.55 -9.76 8.23
CA THR A 122 14.53 -10.51 9.02
C THR A 122 14.65 -11.92 8.50
N VAL A 123 15.88 -12.44 8.44
CA VAL A 123 16.16 -13.82 8.06
C VAL A 123 16.78 -14.51 9.26
N ALA A 124 16.14 -15.59 9.71
CA ALA A 124 16.67 -16.46 10.73
C ALA A 124 17.15 -17.75 10.07
N HIS A 125 18.45 -18.01 10.17
CA HIS A 125 19.07 -19.27 9.78
C HIS A 125 19.95 -19.75 10.94
N PRO A 126 19.50 -20.74 11.74
CA PRO A 126 20.29 -21.28 12.82
C PRO A 126 21.47 -22.07 12.26
N ALA A 127 22.67 -21.92 12.82
CA ALA A 127 23.89 -22.59 12.34
C ALA A 127 23.82 -24.13 12.27
N ASN A 128 22.85 -24.74 12.95
CA ASN A 128 22.67 -26.20 13.04
C ASN A 128 21.40 -26.70 12.33
N SER A 129 20.75 -25.86 11.52
CA SER A 129 19.49 -26.21 10.84
C SER A 129 19.51 -25.77 9.39
N THR A 130 19.03 -26.62 8.49
CA THR A 130 18.79 -26.28 7.07
C THR A 130 17.59 -25.37 6.88
N MET A 131 16.82 -25.11 7.96
CA MET A 131 15.65 -24.25 7.89
C MET A 131 16.05 -22.79 7.78
N VAL A 132 15.38 -22.09 6.87
CA VAL A 132 15.49 -20.65 6.70
C VAL A 132 14.11 -20.06 6.88
N THR A 133 13.99 -19.14 7.83
CA THR A 133 12.76 -18.39 8.07
C THR A 133 12.97 -16.93 7.70
N VAL A 134 12.12 -16.42 6.82
CA VAL A 134 12.07 -15.00 6.48
C VAL A 134 10.83 -14.39 7.13
N ASN A 135 10.97 -13.29 7.87
CA ASN A 135 9.91 -12.66 8.64
C ASN A 135 9.78 -11.16 8.33
N ALA A 136 8.54 -10.69 8.22
CA ALA A 136 8.20 -9.28 8.06
C ALA A 136 7.87 -8.64 9.44
N PRO A 137 8.74 -7.78 10.01
CA PRO A 137 8.53 -7.23 11.36
C PRO A 137 7.41 -6.19 11.46
N GLY A 138 6.87 -5.69 10.34
CA GLY A 138 5.81 -4.67 10.29
C GLY A 138 4.41 -5.19 9.99
N ALA A 139 4.18 -6.51 10.01
CA ALA A 139 2.89 -7.08 9.59
C ALA A 139 1.73 -6.67 10.52
N GLU A 140 0.66 -6.12 9.94
CA GLU A 140 -0.37 -5.43 10.70
C GLU A 140 -1.53 -6.36 11.08
N GLY A 141 -1.49 -6.89 12.31
CA GLY A 141 -2.55 -7.76 12.87
C GLY A 141 -2.42 -9.24 12.50
N VAL A 142 -1.33 -9.62 11.83
CA VAL A 142 -0.99 -11.01 11.46
C VAL A 142 0.53 -11.14 11.45
N THR A 143 1.09 -12.30 11.81
CA THR A 143 2.51 -12.60 11.58
C THR A 143 2.70 -13.11 10.16
N ILE A 144 3.58 -12.46 9.38
CA ILE A 144 3.92 -12.88 8.03
C ILE A 144 5.36 -13.40 8.05
N SER A 145 5.49 -14.73 8.01
CA SER A 145 6.77 -15.40 7.83
C SER A 145 6.62 -16.55 6.84
N VAL A 146 7.71 -16.88 6.15
CA VAL A 146 7.78 -18.08 5.31
C VAL A 146 9.03 -18.83 5.72
N THR A 147 8.85 -20.14 5.93
CA THR A 147 9.93 -21.05 6.27
C THR A 147 10.02 -22.11 5.18
N ARG A 148 11.24 -22.48 4.84
CA ARG A 148 11.56 -23.68 4.08
C ARG A 148 11.99 -24.78 5.03
#